data_AF-A0AB34PDA5-F1
#
_entry.id   AF-A0AB34PDA5-F1
#
_cell.length_a   1.000
_cell.length_b   1.000
_cell.length_c   1.000
_cell.angle_alpha   90.00
_cell.angle_beta   90.00
_cell.angle_gamma   90.00
#
_symmetry.space_group_name_H-M   'P 1'
#
loop_
_entity.id
_entity.type
_entity.pdbx_description
1 polymer ?
#
loop_
_entity_poly.entity_id
_entity_poly.type
_entity_poly.pdbx_seq_one_letter_code
_entity_poly.pdbx_strand_id
1 'polypeptide(L)'
;MKTCIAAVLLALPGLAVAQDLPPGYAGQGGMTLQEIDPAIYAYHYDHGFVGEDAMGWDPALQFAWSRIAAAKVCAQQTPSDAVIGKLVERYGKDADVHQISGIAFHEAQMRAAGTFCTPARVTEATAVGPAFAGGDFSAATAYAAAAEAGTIVVAAAEGQPSSQTQADADVVIAASADWALQLPLHASMRVGSNGLPNGDEMLRVVRRGHTGAVVGLQIATSLFARGGVVSAFNKGQLRGEKMEGVGNPGYQLQRDAVNAHLKTYFTGHPTALPVDPFPLQVLMSDWLLVYQSLADTKSPYELRYAVTIGGERTGLLKRKASPVSMHCTPTPRTASLEQWEANDYALVKEAAQAYSNECAAKFAERLPQWFPDREAVATSN
;
A
#
# COMPACT_ATOMS: atom_id res chain seq x y z
N MET A 1 62.43 -1.24 7.01
CA MET A 1 61.59 -0.06 7.33
C MET A 1 61.24 0.63 6.02
N LYS A 2 59.93 0.87 5.78
CA LYS A 2 59.27 1.96 4.99
C LYS A 2 59.79 2.22 3.55
N THR A 3 58.99 2.36 2.50
CA THR A 3 57.61 2.86 2.35
C THR A 3 57.20 2.69 0.87
N CYS A 4 55.96 2.29 0.62
CA CYS A 4 55.33 2.28 -0.70
C CYS A 4 54.85 3.69 -1.08
N ILE A 5 55.03 4.09 -2.35
CA ILE A 5 54.43 5.30 -2.94
C ILE A 5 53.24 4.85 -3.78
N ALA A 6 52.04 5.25 -3.38
CA ALA A 6 50.82 5.09 -4.17
C ALA A 6 50.60 6.34 -5.02
N ALA A 7 50.43 6.16 -6.34
CA ALA A 7 50.03 7.21 -7.26
C ALA A 7 48.49 7.21 -7.36
N VAL A 8 47.89 8.36 -7.09
CA VAL A 8 46.45 8.62 -7.25
C VAL A 8 46.22 9.15 -8.66
N LEU A 9 45.49 8.40 -9.48
CA LEU A 9 44.94 8.86 -10.76
C LEU A 9 43.52 9.37 -10.53
N LEU A 10 43.34 10.68 -10.75
CA LEU A 10 42.06 11.37 -10.77
C LEU A 10 41.27 10.97 -12.01
N ALA A 11 40.07 10.41 -11.82
CA ALA A 11 39.04 10.32 -12.84
C ALA A 11 37.80 11.05 -12.31
N LEU A 12 37.36 12.07 -13.05
CA LEU A 12 36.13 12.84 -12.81
C LEU A 12 34.91 11.93 -13.02
N PRO A 13 33.98 11.82 -12.06
CA PRO A 13 32.71 11.17 -12.31
C PRO A 13 31.63 12.19 -12.68
N GLY A 14 30.95 11.88 -13.78
CA GLY A 14 29.63 12.43 -14.07
C GLY A 14 28.64 12.04 -12.98
N LEU A 15 27.63 12.90 -12.82
CA LEU A 15 26.57 12.84 -11.84
C LEU A 15 25.85 11.48 -11.82
N ALA A 16 25.78 10.86 -10.64
CA ALA A 16 24.81 9.82 -10.35
C ALA A 16 24.12 10.16 -9.01
N VAL A 17 22.79 10.28 -9.07
CA VAL A 17 21.90 10.61 -7.95
C VAL A 17 21.58 9.34 -7.16
N ALA A 18 21.60 9.43 -5.83
CA ALA A 18 20.88 8.49 -4.97
C ALA A 18 19.39 8.57 -5.37
N GLN A 19 18.68 7.44 -5.50
CA GLN A 19 17.27 7.49 -5.85
C GLN A 19 16.50 8.05 -4.65
N ASP A 20 16.07 9.31 -4.76
CA ASP A 20 15.27 9.98 -3.74
C ASP A 20 14.00 9.15 -3.49
N LEU A 21 13.84 8.66 -2.25
CA LEU A 21 12.61 8.01 -1.84
C LEU A 21 11.42 8.92 -2.12
N PRO A 22 10.26 8.37 -2.50
CA PRO A 22 9.07 9.19 -2.68
C PRO A 22 8.84 10.07 -1.45
N PRO A 23 8.66 11.39 -1.61
CA PRO A 23 8.50 12.29 -0.48
C PRO A 23 7.38 11.82 0.46
N GLY A 24 7.70 11.65 1.75
CA GLY A 24 6.75 11.17 2.77
C GLY A 24 6.71 9.65 2.95
N TYR A 25 7.57 8.89 2.27
CA TYR A 25 7.68 7.46 2.47
C TYR A 25 8.33 7.13 3.84
N ALA A 26 7.56 6.48 4.71
CA ALA A 26 7.94 6.20 6.10
C ALA A 26 8.73 4.90 6.29
N GLY A 27 9.15 4.26 5.20
CA GLY A 27 9.88 2.99 5.25
C GLY A 27 9.02 1.75 5.51
N GLN A 28 7.70 1.90 5.35
CA GLN A 28 6.72 0.82 5.46
C GLN A 28 5.73 0.94 4.30
N GLY A 29 5.31 -0.20 3.79
CA GLY A 29 4.42 -0.34 2.66
C GLY A 29 5.12 -0.17 1.31
N GLY A 30 4.35 -0.39 0.25
CA GLY A 30 4.79 -0.14 -1.13
C GLY A 30 5.30 -1.37 -1.87
N MET A 31 5.73 -2.43 -1.16
CA MET A 31 6.10 -3.70 -1.81
C MET A 31 4.89 -4.51 -2.31
N THR A 32 3.68 -4.22 -1.82
CA THR A 32 2.42 -4.86 -2.22
C THR A 32 1.74 -4.18 -3.42
N LEU A 33 2.36 -3.12 -3.97
CA LEU A 33 1.84 -2.39 -5.12
C LEU A 33 2.06 -3.19 -6.41
N GLN A 34 1.14 -3.02 -7.37
CA GLN A 34 1.31 -3.59 -8.70
C GLN A 34 2.52 -2.98 -9.44
N GLU A 35 2.77 -1.69 -9.21
CA GLU A 35 3.96 -0.97 -9.67
C GLU A 35 4.71 -0.45 -8.43
N ILE A 36 5.79 -1.13 -8.08
CA ILE A 36 6.63 -0.74 -6.94
C ILE A 36 7.59 0.33 -7.41
N ASP A 37 7.59 1.47 -6.74
CA ASP A 37 8.56 2.54 -6.99
C ASP A 37 9.99 2.00 -6.83
N PRO A 38 10.89 2.20 -7.82
CA PRO A 38 12.28 1.78 -7.74
C PRO A 38 13.00 2.15 -6.45
N ALA A 39 12.75 3.35 -5.91
CA ALA A 39 13.37 3.83 -4.69
C ALA A 39 12.78 3.13 -3.45
N ILE A 40 11.47 2.83 -3.43
CA ILE A 40 10.84 2.03 -2.37
C ILE A 40 11.40 0.62 -2.34
N TYR A 41 11.52 -0.02 -3.52
CA TYR A 41 12.14 -1.34 -3.60
C TYR A 41 13.59 -1.31 -3.12
N ALA A 42 14.36 -0.30 -3.54
CA ALA A 42 15.73 -0.10 -3.11
C ALA A 42 15.85 0.11 -1.59
N TYR A 43 14.90 0.83 -0.98
CA TYR A 43 14.82 0.99 0.46
C TYR A 43 14.60 -0.34 1.17
N HIS A 44 13.60 -1.11 0.78
CA HIS A 44 13.33 -2.40 1.41
C HIS A 44 14.42 -3.44 1.16
N TYR A 45 15.10 -3.35 0.03
CA TYR A 45 16.31 -4.13 -0.16
C TYR A 45 17.36 -3.83 0.92
N ASP A 46 17.54 -2.56 1.31
CA ASP A 46 18.56 -2.13 2.28
C ASP A 46 18.09 -2.20 3.75
N HIS A 47 16.79 -2.10 4.02
CA HIS A 47 16.22 -2.00 5.37
C HIS A 47 15.34 -3.20 5.74
N GLY A 48 15.08 -4.08 4.78
CA GLY A 48 14.37 -5.34 4.95
C GLY A 48 12.92 -5.35 4.52
N PHE A 49 12.47 -6.57 4.25
CA PHE A 49 11.13 -6.94 3.83
C PHE A 49 10.41 -7.55 5.03
N VAL A 50 9.76 -6.71 5.85
CA VAL A 50 9.09 -7.12 7.09
C VAL A 50 7.65 -6.62 7.12
N GLY A 51 6.82 -7.23 7.97
CA GLY A 51 5.40 -6.85 8.07
C GLY A 51 4.68 -7.03 6.73
N GLU A 52 3.95 -6.01 6.29
CA GLU A 52 3.24 -6.04 5.00
C GLU A 52 4.18 -6.12 3.79
N ASP A 53 5.40 -5.61 3.91
CA ASP A 53 6.38 -5.59 2.82
C ASP A 53 7.10 -6.91 2.61
N ALA A 54 6.90 -7.87 3.52
CA ALA A 54 7.23 -9.26 3.29
C ALA A 54 6.26 -9.94 2.31
N MET A 55 5.13 -9.28 1.96
CA MET A 55 4.12 -9.75 1.01
C MET A 55 3.56 -11.15 1.35
N GLY A 56 3.44 -11.46 2.65
CA GLY A 56 2.98 -12.77 3.13
C GLY A 56 4.02 -13.89 3.07
N TRP A 57 5.28 -13.58 2.74
CA TRP A 57 6.40 -14.50 2.80
C TRP A 57 7.21 -14.35 4.08
N ASP A 58 8.03 -15.35 4.39
CA ASP A 58 9.00 -15.26 5.47
C ASP A 58 10.02 -14.13 5.18
N PRO A 59 10.28 -13.18 6.10
CA PRO A 59 11.23 -12.09 5.88
C PRO A 59 12.66 -12.54 5.56
N ALA A 60 13.12 -13.65 6.13
CA ALA A 60 14.43 -14.22 5.80
C ALA A 60 14.42 -14.86 4.40
N LEU A 61 13.29 -15.42 3.96
CA LEU A 61 13.13 -15.90 2.59
C LEU A 61 13.14 -14.74 1.58
N GLN A 62 12.44 -13.63 1.87
CA GLN A 62 12.48 -12.41 1.06
C GLN A 62 13.89 -11.84 0.95
N PHE A 63 14.63 -11.79 2.06
CA PHE A 63 16.03 -11.41 2.04
C PHE A 63 16.84 -12.33 1.13
N ALA A 64 16.73 -13.65 1.30
CA ALA A 64 17.49 -14.62 0.51
C ALA A 64 17.20 -14.49 -0.99
N TRP A 65 15.92 -14.40 -1.38
CA TRP A 65 15.54 -14.18 -2.78
C TRP A 65 16.09 -12.87 -3.33
N SER A 66 16.01 -11.78 -2.56
CA SER A 66 16.53 -10.48 -2.99
C SER A 66 18.04 -10.51 -3.22
N ARG A 67 18.83 -11.14 -2.35
CA ARG A 67 20.30 -11.20 -2.49
C ARG A 67 20.71 -12.12 -3.65
N ILE A 68 20.00 -13.22 -3.86
CA ILE A 68 20.20 -14.08 -5.02
C ILE A 68 19.91 -13.32 -6.32
N ALA A 69 18.81 -12.58 -6.37
CA ALA A 69 18.47 -11.73 -7.51
C ALA A 69 19.52 -10.63 -7.75
N ALA A 70 20.00 -9.96 -6.70
CA ALA A 70 21.07 -8.95 -6.82
C ALA A 70 22.39 -9.54 -7.31
N ALA A 71 22.77 -10.74 -6.85
CA ALA A 71 23.96 -11.42 -7.35
C ALA A 71 23.86 -11.66 -8.87
N LYS A 72 22.66 -12.02 -9.36
CA LYS A 72 22.44 -12.21 -10.80
C LYS A 72 22.38 -10.89 -11.57
N VAL A 73 21.63 -9.90 -11.09
CA VAL A 73 21.40 -8.64 -11.82
C VAL A 73 22.64 -7.74 -11.76
N CYS A 74 23.25 -7.59 -10.58
CA CYS A 74 24.32 -6.63 -10.34
C CYS A 74 25.73 -7.23 -10.45
N ALA A 75 25.90 -8.52 -10.15
CA ALA A 75 27.20 -9.20 -10.23
C ALA A 75 27.30 -10.23 -11.37
N GLN A 76 26.23 -10.40 -12.17
CA GLN A 76 26.14 -11.35 -13.28
C GLN A 76 26.40 -12.81 -12.86
N GLN A 77 26.07 -13.15 -11.61
CA GLN A 77 26.22 -14.50 -11.05
C GLN A 77 24.87 -15.22 -11.06
N THR A 78 24.69 -16.15 -11.99
CA THR A 78 23.46 -16.95 -12.07
C THR A 78 23.34 -17.86 -10.84
N PRO A 79 22.17 -17.89 -10.16
CA PRO A 79 21.95 -18.84 -9.07
C PRO A 79 22.12 -20.28 -9.56
N SER A 80 22.86 -21.08 -8.79
CA SER A 80 23.00 -22.51 -9.07
C SER A 80 21.76 -23.29 -8.60
N ASP A 81 21.50 -24.42 -9.24
CA ASP A 81 20.43 -25.35 -8.83
C ASP A 81 20.58 -25.81 -7.38
N ALA A 82 21.82 -25.87 -6.87
CA ALA A 82 22.10 -26.18 -5.46
C ALA A 82 21.48 -25.14 -4.51
N VAL A 83 21.55 -23.85 -4.84
CA VAL A 83 20.93 -22.79 -4.02
C VAL A 83 19.40 -22.94 -4.02
N ILE A 84 18.80 -23.24 -5.18
CA ILE A 84 17.35 -23.47 -5.29
C ILE A 84 16.93 -24.70 -4.47
N GLY A 85 17.68 -25.79 -4.56
CA GLY A 85 17.45 -26.98 -3.72
C GLY A 85 17.50 -26.67 -2.23
N LYS A 86 18.45 -25.83 -1.79
CA LYS A 86 18.54 -25.40 -0.39
C LYS A 86 17.42 -24.48 0.05
N LEU A 87 16.87 -23.65 -0.83
CA LEU A 87 15.65 -22.88 -0.53
C LEU A 87 14.45 -23.80 -0.31
N VAL A 88 14.26 -24.80 -1.19
CA VAL A 88 13.18 -25.81 -1.06
C VAL A 88 13.31 -26.59 0.25
N GLU A 89 14.52 -27.08 0.57
CA GLU A 89 14.78 -27.81 1.82
C GLU A 89 14.47 -26.95 3.06
N ARG A 90 14.86 -25.65 3.03
CA ARG A 90 14.78 -24.78 4.21
C ARG A 90 13.39 -24.17 4.43
N TYR A 91 12.76 -23.69 3.37
CA TYR A 91 11.55 -22.87 3.42
C TYR A 91 10.31 -23.55 2.84
N GLY A 92 10.47 -24.75 2.26
CA GLY A 92 9.40 -25.44 1.54
C GLY A 92 8.99 -24.69 0.27
N LYS A 93 7.89 -25.11 -0.37
CA LYS A 93 7.47 -24.72 -1.73
C LYS A 93 8.32 -25.35 -2.83
N ASP A 94 7.77 -25.35 -4.04
CA ASP A 94 8.42 -25.93 -5.21
C ASP A 94 9.51 -24.99 -5.75
N ALA A 95 10.48 -25.56 -6.47
CA ALA A 95 11.57 -24.81 -7.09
C ALA A 95 11.05 -23.65 -7.96
N ASP A 96 9.96 -23.86 -8.68
CA ASP A 96 9.31 -22.85 -9.53
C ASP A 96 8.81 -21.65 -8.74
N VAL A 97 8.32 -21.85 -7.50
CA VAL A 97 7.87 -20.74 -6.64
C VAL A 97 9.07 -19.89 -6.24
N HIS A 98 10.19 -20.50 -5.85
CA HIS A 98 11.40 -19.75 -5.52
C HIS A 98 11.99 -19.03 -6.72
N GLN A 99 11.96 -19.64 -7.91
CA GLN A 99 12.51 -19.05 -9.11
C GLN A 99 11.63 -17.94 -9.68
N ILE A 100 10.32 -18.17 -9.80
CA ILE A 100 9.38 -17.27 -10.50
C ILE A 100 8.80 -16.23 -9.55
N SER A 101 8.20 -16.66 -8.44
CA SER A 101 7.52 -15.76 -7.50
C SER A 101 8.49 -15.04 -6.57
N GLY A 102 9.65 -15.63 -6.30
CA GLY A 102 10.69 -15.05 -5.46
C GLY A 102 11.76 -14.32 -6.27
N ILE A 103 12.74 -15.07 -6.77
CA ILE A 103 13.95 -14.53 -7.39
C ILE A 103 13.62 -13.67 -8.61
N ALA A 104 12.80 -14.14 -9.55
CA ALA A 104 12.48 -13.39 -10.76
C ALA A 104 11.68 -12.11 -10.49
N PHE A 105 10.84 -12.10 -9.45
CA PHE A 105 10.18 -10.88 -8.99
C PHE A 105 11.22 -9.83 -8.56
N HIS A 106 12.16 -10.19 -7.68
CA HIS A 106 13.22 -9.28 -7.25
C HIS A 106 14.12 -8.84 -8.41
N GLU A 107 14.44 -9.74 -9.35
CA GLU A 107 15.20 -9.39 -10.56
C GLU A 107 14.47 -8.32 -11.39
N ALA A 108 13.16 -8.46 -11.58
CA ALA A 108 12.36 -7.51 -12.34
C ALA A 108 12.41 -6.11 -11.71
N GLN A 109 12.26 -6.03 -10.39
CA GLN A 109 12.34 -4.77 -9.65
C GLN A 109 13.72 -4.11 -9.77
N MET A 110 14.79 -4.89 -9.65
CA MET A 110 16.16 -4.38 -9.78
C MET A 110 16.45 -3.87 -11.19
N ARG A 111 15.92 -4.55 -12.22
CA ARG A 111 16.11 -4.13 -13.63
C ARG A 111 15.30 -2.89 -13.99
N ALA A 112 14.13 -2.71 -13.36
CA ALA A 112 13.34 -1.49 -13.51
C ALA A 112 14.04 -0.28 -12.88
N ALA A 113 14.95 -0.50 -11.92
CA ALA A 113 15.70 0.52 -11.22
C ALA A 113 17.11 0.70 -11.80
N GLY A 114 17.26 1.63 -12.76
CA GLY A 114 18.52 1.84 -13.50
C GLY A 114 19.77 2.17 -12.67
N THR A 115 19.62 2.60 -11.41
CA THR A 115 20.72 2.90 -10.48
C THR A 115 20.74 1.99 -9.24
N PHE A 116 20.00 0.87 -9.26
CA PHE A 116 19.92 -0.03 -8.11
C PHE A 116 21.25 -0.66 -7.73
N CYS A 117 22.07 -1.04 -8.71
CA CYS A 117 23.31 -1.76 -8.46
C CYS A 117 24.43 -0.82 -7.99
N THR A 118 24.61 -0.74 -6.66
CA THR A 118 25.73 -0.03 -6.03
C THR A 118 26.86 -1.01 -5.65
N PRO A 119 28.12 -0.53 -5.50
CA PRO A 119 29.22 -1.39 -5.04
C PRO A 119 28.94 -2.09 -3.69
N ALA A 120 28.23 -1.41 -2.79
CA ALA A 120 27.83 -1.97 -1.50
C ALA A 120 26.86 -3.15 -1.69
N ARG A 121 25.79 -2.97 -2.49
CA ARG A 121 24.79 -4.03 -2.76
C ARG A 121 25.40 -5.20 -3.53
N VAL A 122 26.34 -4.96 -4.44
CA VAL A 122 27.12 -6.02 -5.12
C VAL A 122 27.94 -6.83 -4.12
N THR A 123 28.67 -6.15 -3.23
CA THR A 123 29.51 -6.81 -2.22
C THR A 123 28.65 -7.66 -1.28
N GLU A 124 27.55 -7.11 -0.80
CA GLU A 124 26.61 -7.80 0.08
C GLU A 124 25.98 -9.03 -0.60
N ALA A 125 25.46 -8.88 -1.81
CA ALA A 125 24.80 -9.96 -2.54
C ALA A 125 25.75 -11.12 -2.86
N THR A 126 27.00 -10.81 -3.19
CA THR A 126 28.02 -11.83 -3.52
C THR A 126 28.58 -12.52 -2.27
N ALA A 127 28.60 -11.85 -1.11
CA ALA A 127 29.10 -12.43 0.13
C ALA A 127 28.24 -13.60 0.66
N VAL A 128 26.92 -13.55 0.45
CA VAL A 128 25.99 -14.56 0.98
C VAL A 128 25.79 -15.78 0.07
N GLY A 129 26.12 -15.68 -1.21
CA GLY A 129 25.89 -16.73 -2.22
C GLY A 129 26.50 -18.10 -1.85
N PRO A 130 27.77 -18.19 -1.44
CA PRO A 130 28.39 -19.45 -1.04
C PRO A 130 27.72 -20.10 0.19
N ALA A 131 27.28 -19.31 1.16
CA ALA A 131 26.60 -19.80 2.36
C ALA A 131 25.23 -20.41 2.00
N PHE A 132 24.45 -19.73 1.15
CA PHE A 132 23.16 -20.24 0.68
C PHE A 132 23.31 -21.54 -0.12
N ALA A 133 24.36 -21.68 -0.93
CA ALA A 133 24.65 -22.92 -1.64
C ALA A 133 24.97 -24.09 -0.67
N GLY A 134 25.53 -23.78 0.50
CA GLY A 134 25.76 -24.72 1.60
C GLY A 134 24.54 -24.97 2.50
N GLY A 135 23.43 -24.26 2.29
CA GLY A 135 22.23 -24.33 3.12
C GLY A 135 22.28 -23.48 4.40
N ASP A 136 23.30 -22.64 4.56
CA ASP A 136 23.41 -21.71 5.68
C ASP A 136 22.68 -20.39 5.36
N PHE A 137 21.49 -20.23 5.96
CA PHE A 137 20.68 -19.01 5.87
C PHE A 137 20.75 -18.13 7.12
N SER A 138 21.75 -18.32 7.99
CA SER A 138 21.88 -17.56 9.24
C SER A 138 21.96 -16.05 9.02
N ALA A 139 22.64 -15.60 7.96
CA ALA A 139 22.68 -14.20 7.56
C ALA A 139 21.28 -13.65 7.23
N ALA A 140 20.43 -14.45 6.56
CA ALA A 140 19.07 -14.06 6.22
C ALA A 140 18.19 -13.95 7.47
N THR A 141 18.31 -14.90 8.40
CA THR A 141 17.59 -14.87 9.68
C THR A 141 18.04 -13.70 10.56
N ALA A 142 19.35 -13.44 10.65
CA ALA A 142 19.88 -12.33 11.43
C ALA A 142 19.45 -10.98 10.86
N TYR A 143 19.45 -10.84 9.53
CA TYR A 143 19.00 -9.63 8.86
C TYR A 143 17.50 -9.40 9.07
N ALA A 144 16.66 -10.43 8.91
CA ALA A 144 15.23 -10.35 9.17
C ALA A 144 14.94 -9.89 10.61
N ALA A 145 15.61 -10.48 11.60
CA ALA A 145 15.46 -10.08 13.00
C ALA A 145 15.90 -8.62 13.24
N ALA A 146 16.98 -8.18 12.59
CA ALA A 146 17.43 -6.79 12.67
C ALA A 146 16.46 -5.82 11.99
N ALA A 147 15.83 -6.22 10.87
CA ALA A 147 14.81 -5.43 10.18
C ALA A 147 13.57 -5.24 11.05
N GLU A 148 13.07 -6.33 11.65
CA GLU A 148 11.92 -6.29 12.56
C GLU A 148 12.20 -5.43 13.80
N ALA A 149 13.44 -5.45 14.30
CA ALA A 149 13.87 -4.62 15.42
C ALA A 149 14.17 -3.16 15.03
N GLY A 150 14.18 -2.82 13.73
CA GLY A 150 14.58 -1.50 13.25
C GLY A 150 16.04 -1.16 13.52
N THR A 151 16.91 -2.16 13.66
CA THR A 151 18.32 -2.01 14.03
C THR A 151 19.29 -2.22 12.87
N ILE A 152 18.79 -2.32 11.64
CA ILE A 152 19.67 -2.42 10.46
C ILE A 152 20.45 -1.13 10.31
N VAL A 153 21.77 -1.26 10.30
CA VAL A 153 22.68 -0.18 9.99
C VAL A 153 23.04 -0.30 8.52
N VAL A 154 22.46 0.57 7.69
CA VAL A 154 22.88 0.70 6.30
C VAL A 154 24.19 1.49 6.29
N ALA A 155 25.23 0.92 5.68
CA ALA A 155 26.47 1.65 5.49
C ALA A 155 26.18 2.90 4.64
N ALA A 156 26.33 4.08 5.23
CA ALA A 156 26.34 5.32 4.47
C ALA A 156 27.44 5.19 3.40
N ALA A 157 27.12 5.50 2.15
CA ALA A 157 28.13 5.60 1.11
C ALA A 157 29.23 6.55 1.60
N GLU A 158 30.46 6.04 1.73
CA GLU A 158 31.57 6.81 2.29
C GLU A 158 31.80 8.09 1.46
N GLY A 159 31.60 9.26 2.07
CA GLY A 159 32.15 10.52 1.57
C GLY A 159 31.31 11.78 1.82
N GLN A 160 31.32 12.32 3.04
CA GLN A 160 31.18 13.78 3.22
C GLN A 160 31.86 14.26 4.52
N PRO A 161 32.88 15.14 4.45
CA PRO A 161 33.20 16.09 5.51
C PRO A 161 32.27 17.30 5.41
N SER A 162 31.72 17.69 6.55
CA SER A 162 30.92 18.88 6.77
C SER A 162 31.74 20.16 6.56
N SER A 163 31.30 21.02 5.63
CA SER A 163 31.66 22.44 5.58
C SER A 163 30.69 23.17 4.65
N GLN A 164 29.62 23.76 5.21
CA GLN A 164 29.01 24.93 4.60
C GLN A 164 28.69 25.97 5.69
N THR A 165 29.48 27.04 5.60
CA THR A 165 29.37 28.32 6.25
C THR A 165 28.00 28.95 5.98
N GLN A 166 27.40 29.55 7.00
CA GLN A 166 26.29 30.50 6.91
C GLN A 166 26.63 31.63 5.93
N ALA A 167 25.80 31.82 4.90
CA ALA A 167 25.19 33.11 4.54
C ALA A 167 24.37 32.99 3.24
N ASP A 168 23.11 33.47 3.33
CA ASP A 168 22.23 33.94 2.26
C ASP A 168 21.97 33.06 1.04
N ALA A 169 20.91 32.25 1.15
CA ALA A 169 19.90 32.09 0.11
C ALA A 169 18.59 31.64 0.77
N ASP A 170 17.92 32.60 1.40
CA ASP A 170 16.47 32.54 1.54
C ASP A 170 15.86 32.49 0.12
N VAL A 171 14.72 31.80 -0.04
CA VAL A 171 13.95 31.52 -1.28
C VAL A 171 14.06 30.07 -1.83
N VAL A 172 13.07 29.29 -1.41
CA VAL A 172 12.52 28.01 -1.94
C VAL A 172 13.34 26.74 -1.73
N ILE A 173 13.36 26.27 -0.48
CA ILE A 173 13.35 24.82 -0.19
C ILE A 173 11.88 24.42 -0.05
N ALA A 174 11.44 23.49 -0.90
CA ALA A 174 10.04 23.15 -1.11
C ALA A 174 9.34 22.61 0.16
N ALA A 175 8.22 23.26 0.53
CA ALA A 175 7.29 22.89 1.59
C ALA A 175 6.50 21.59 1.33
N SER A 176 7.02 20.64 0.53
CA SER A 176 6.23 19.49 0.05
C SER A 176 6.29 18.25 0.96
N ALA A 177 7.17 18.22 1.96
CA ALA A 177 7.37 17.07 2.86
C ALA A 177 6.73 17.21 4.25
N ASP A 178 6.42 18.43 4.69
CA ASP A 178 5.91 18.63 6.06
C ASP A 178 4.47 18.12 6.19
N TRP A 179 3.57 18.50 5.26
CA TRP A 179 2.12 18.31 5.43
C TRP A 179 1.67 16.87 5.70
N ALA A 180 2.34 15.86 5.13
CA ALA A 180 1.97 14.46 5.30
C ALA A 180 2.22 13.96 6.73
N LEU A 181 3.20 14.54 7.43
CA LEU A 181 3.44 14.27 8.86
C LEU A 181 2.35 14.87 9.74
N GLN A 182 1.80 16.03 9.35
CA GLN A 182 0.67 16.63 10.06
C GLN A 182 -0.68 16.04 9.65
N LEU A 183 -0.77 15.27 8.56
CA LEU A 183 -2.02 14.68 8.08
C LEU A 183 -1.81 13.22 7.66
N PRO A 184 -1.38 12.32 8.57
CA PRO A 184 -1.21 10.92 8.21
C PRO A 184 -2.55 10.34 7.76
N LEU A 185 -2.56 9.72 6.58
CA LEU A 185 -3.75 9.12 5.97
C LEU A 185 -3.67 7.60 6.04
N HIS A 186 -4.58 6.99 6.77
CA HIS A 186 -4.70 5.53 6.86
C HIS A 186 -5.93 5.02 6.12
N ALA A 187 -5.86 3.82 5.57
CA ALA A 187 -7.01 3.15 4.98
C ALA A 187 -7.30 1.87 5.77
N SER A 188 -8.56 1.68 6.17
CA SER A 188 -8.95 0.49 6.92
C SER A 188 -10.41 0.13 6.67
N MET A 189 -10.75 -1.15 6.90
CA MET A 189 -12.14 -1.57 6.94
C MET A 189 -12.88 -0.86 8.06
N ARG A 190 -14.12 -0.43 7.79
CA ARG A 190 -15.04 -0.05 8.86
C ARG A 190 -15.28 -1.25 9.76
N VAL A 191 -15.14 -1.06 11.06
CA VAL A 191 -15.49 -2.05 12.09
C VAL A 191 -16.87 -1.76 12.67
N GLY A 192 -17.66 -2.81 12.91
CA GLY A 192 -18.95 -2.74 13.59
C GLY A 192 -18.80 -2.54 15.09
N SER A 193 -19.91 -2.34 15.80
CA SER A 193 -19.94 -2.17 17.26
C SER A 193 -19.43 -3.38 18.04
N ASN A 194 -19.28 -4.53 17.38
CA ASN A 194 -18.71 -5.77 17.91
C ASN A 194 -17.20 -5.92 17.63
N GLY A 195 -16.55 -4.91 17.05
CA GLY A 195 -15.13 -4.94 16.71
C GLY A 195 -14.76 -5.77 15.47
N LEU A 196 -15.75 -6.32 14.75
CA LEU A 196 -15.51 -7.08 13.52
C LEU A 196 -15.63 -6.19 12.27
N PRO A 197 -14.87 -6.45 11.20
CA PRO A 197 -15.04 -5.75 9.93
C PRO A 197 -16.51 -5.81 9.45
N ASN A 198 -17.05 -4.66 9.06
CA ASN A 198 -18.42 -4.43 8.63
C ASN A 198 -18.46 -3.92 7.17
N GLY A 199 -17.62 -4.50 6.32
CA GLY A 199 -17.51 -4.17 4.90
C GLY A 199 -16.85 -5.30 4.11
N ASP A 200 -16.68 -5.07 2.81
CA ASP A 200 -16.13 -6.03 1.86
C ASP A 200 -14.65 -5.69 1.56
N GLU A 201 -13.70 -6.48 2.05
CA GLU A 201 -12.26 -6.34 1.73
C GLU A 201 -11.96 -6.63 0.25
N MET A 202 -12.74 -7.54 -0.33
CA MET A 202 -12.65 -7.99 -1.72
C MET A 202 -14.03 -7.86 -2.36
N LEU A 203 -14.08 -7.77 -3.70
CA LEU A 203 -15.34 -7.70 -4.44
C LEU A 203 -16.22 -8.88 -4.06
N ARG A 204 -17.38 -8.60 -3.50
CA ARG A 204 -18.38 -9.62 -3.19
C ARG A 204 -19.39 -9.71 -4.33
N VAL A 205 -19.43 -10.84 -5.02
CA VAL A 205 -20.40 -11.12 -6.08
C VAL A 205 -21.59 -11.88 -5.51
N VAL A 206 -22.73 -11.22 -5.45
CA VAL A 206 -23.98 -11.77 -4.93
C VAL A 206 -24.80 -12.34 -6.08
N ARG A 207 -24.53 -13.60 -6.43
CA ARG A 207 -25.30 -14.37 -7.42
C ARG A 207 -26.66 -14.79 -6.82
N ARG A 208 -27.67 -14.97 -7.67
CA ARG A 208 -29.02 -15.44 -7.26
C ARG A 208 -28.99 -16.79 -6.54
N GLY A 209 -28.10 -17.70 -6.94
CA GLY A 209 -27.93 -19.01 -6.29
C GLY A 209 -27.49 -18.90 -4.83
N HIS A 210 -26.79 -17.83 -4.46
CA HIS A 210 -26.38 -17.60 -3.07
C HIS A 210 -27.56 -17.16 -2.18
N THR A 211 -28.62 -16.61 -2.76
CA THR A 211 -29.86 -16.23 -2.07
C THR A 211 -30.72 -17.45 -1.71
N GLY A 212 -30.63 -18.56 -2.47
CA GLY A 212 -31.40 -19.78 -2.24
C GLY A 212 -31.09 -20.48 -0.90
N ALA A 213 -29.84 -20.45 -0.46
CA ALA A 213 -29.44 -21.04 0.82
C ALA A 213 -29.89 -20.22 2.04
N VAL A 214 -29.96 -18.89 1.90
CA VAL A 214 -30.34 -17.97 2.99
C VAL A 214 -31.85 -17.78 3.08
N VAL A 215 -32.55 -17.69 1.95
CA VAL A 215 -34.02 -17.62 1.91
C VAL A 215 -34.64 -18.94 2.33
N GLY A 216 -34.05 -20.10 1.96
CA GLY A 216 -34.50 -21.41 2.45
C GLY A 216 -34.38 -21.55 3.97
N LEU A 217 -33.32 -20.99 4.57
CA LEU A 217 -33.10 -21.01 6.01
C LEU A 217 -34.02 -20.02 6.75
N GLN A 218 -34.22 -18.81 6.22
CA GLN A 218 -35.07 -17.79 6.83
C GLN A 218 -36.57 -18.12 6.73
N ILE A 219 -37.01 -18.70 5.61
CA ILE A 219 -38.40 -19.19 5.46
C ILE A 219 -38.64 -20.41 6.35
N ALA A 220 -37.66 -21.31 6.49
CA ALA A 220 -37.76 -22.42 7.44
C ALA A 220 -37.92 -21.89 8.88
N THR A 221 -37.11 -20.92 9.31
CA THR A 221 -37.22 -20.35 10.66
C THR A 221 -38.50 -19.54 10.89
N SER A 222 -39.04 -18.85 9.88
CA SER A 222 -40.28 -18.06 10.01
C SER A 222 -41.56 -18.90 9.93
N LEU A 223 -41.52 -20.08 9.30
CA LEU A 223 -42.62 -21.06 9.38
C LEU A 223 -42.70 -21.73 10.76
N PHE A 224 -41.59 -21.81 11.52
CA PHE A 224 -41.59 -22.29 12.90
C PHE A 224 -41.89 -21.19 13.94
N ALA A 225 -41.76 -19.91 13.59
CA ALA A 225 -42.09 -18.79 14.47
C ALA A 225 -43.45 -18.18 14.07
N ARG A 226 -44.54 -18.71 14.63
CA ARG A 226 -45.88 -18.10 14.48
C ARG A 226 -45.87 -16.64 14.96
N GLY A 227 -45.93 -15.71 14.00
CA GLY A 227 -46.33 -14.32 14.22
C GLY A 227 -45.23 -13.39 14.75
N GLY A 228 -44.48 -12.76 13.85
CA GLY A 228 -43.58 -11.66 14.20
C GLY A 228 -42.96 -10.99 12.98
N VAL A 229 -43.32 -9.72 12.77
CA VAL A 229 -42.74 -8.66 11.91
C VAL A 229 -41.77 -9.10 10.80
N VAL A 230 -42.22 -8.96 9.55
CA VAL A 230 -41.39 -9.10 8.34
C VAL A 230 -40.41 -7.93 8.29
N SER A 231 -39.18 -8.14 8.74
CA SER A 231 -38.07 -7.20 8.50
C SER A 231 -37.83 -7.11 7.00
N ALA A 232 -37.83 -5.89 6.45
CA ALA A 232 -37.52 -5.63 5.05
C ALA A 232 -36.15 -6.26 4.70
N PHE A 233 -36.14 -7.01 3.60
CA PHE A 233 -34.98 -7.77 3.11
C PHE A 233 -33.79 -6.85 2.83
N ASN A 234 -32.72 -6.94 3.63
CA ASN A 234 -31.48 -6.20 3.41
C ASN A 234 -30.48 -7.04 2.60
N LYS A 235 -30.25 -6.68 1.34
CA LYS A 235 -29.31 -7.34 0.43
C LYS A 235 -27.85 -7.31 0.91
N GLY A 236 -27.49 -6.41 1.84
CA GLY A 236 -26.16 -6.35 2.45
C GLY A 236 -25.80 -7.61 3.24
N GLN A 237 -26.80 -8.41 3.65
CA GLN A 237 -26.61 -9.65 4.42
C GLN A 237 -26.48 -10.91 3.54
N LEU A 238 -26.58 -10.78 2.22
CA LEU A 238 -26.45 -11.92 1.31
C LEU A 238 -24.99 -12.36 1.25
N ARG A 239 -24.74 -13.62 1.62
CA ARG A 239 -23.43 -14.26 1.44
C ARG A 239 -23.15 -14.30 -0.05
N GLY A 240 -22.19 -13.51 -0.52
CA GLY A 240 -21.70 -13.55 -1.90
C GLY A 240 -20.40 -14.34 -1.98
N GLU A 241 -19.96 -14.60 -3.19
CA GLU A 241 -18.61 -15.11 -3.46
C GLU A 241 -17.62 -13.94 -3.37
N LYS A 242 -16.52 -14.13 -2.65
CA LYS A 242 -15.43 -13.13 -2.62
C LYS A 242 -14.52 -13.41 -3.81
N MET A 243 -14.35 -12.43 -4.68
CA MET A 243 -13.43 -12.56 -5.81
C MET A 243 -12.02 -12.19 -5.37
N GLU A 244 -11.22 -13.23 -5.12
CA GLU A 244 -9.78 -13.07 -4.89
C GLU A 244 -9.16 -12.38 -6.11
N GLY A 245 -8.35 -11.35 -5.88
CA GLY A 245 -7.75 -10.52 -6.94
C GLY A 245 -8.49 -9.22 -7.29
N VAL A 246 -9.73 -9.01 -6.83
CA VAL A 246 -10.44 -7.72 -7.00
C VAL A 246 -10.69 -7.06 -5.65
N GLY A 247 -9.66 -6.38 -5.12
CA GLY A 247 -9.72 -5.73 -3.82
C GLY A 247 -10.68 -4.53 -3.75
N ASN A 248 -11.05 -4.14 -2.54
CA ASN A 248 -11.79 -2.90 -2.30
C ASN A 248 -10.95 -1.69 -2.73
N PRO A 249 -11.47 -0.79 -3.59
CA PRO A 249 -10.71 0.37 -4.04
C PRO A 249 -10.39 1.37 -2.94
N GLY A 250 -11.02 1.25 -1.76
CA GLY A 250 -10.74 2.03 -0.57
C GLY A 250 -9.29 1.96 -0.07
N TYR A 251 -8.61 0.82 -0.27
CA TYR A 251 -7.24 0.63 0.23
C TYR A 251 -6.20 1.44 -0.54
N GLN A 252 -6.24 1.39 -1.87
CA GLN A 252 -5.23 1.98 -2.74
C GLN A 252 -5.81 3.17 -3.51
N LEU A 253 -6.74 2.92 -4.44
CA LEU A 253 -7.25 3.95 -5.36
C LEU A 253 -7.85 5.16 -4.62
N GLN A 254 -8.68 4.93 -3.60
CA GLN A 254 -9.30 6.01 -2.84
C GLN A 254 -8.29 6.78 -1.99
N ARG A 255 -7.38 6.06 -1.31
CA ARG A 255 -6.34 6.67 -0.48
C ARG A 255 -5.43 7.56 -1.31
N ASP A 256 -4.97 7.06 -2.45
CA ASP A 256 -4.04 7.78 -3.32
C ASP A 256 -4.73 9.00 -3.95
N ALA A 257 -5.99 8.88 -4.37
CA ALA A 257 -6.78 10.01 -4.86
C ALA A 257 -7.01 11.08 -3.77
N VAL A 258 -7.28 10.69 -2.52
CA VAL A 258 -7.42 11.63 -1.38
C VAL A 258 -6.10 12.34 -1.09
N ASN A 259 -4.99 11.59 -1.07
CA ASN A 259 -3.65 12.17 -0.87
C ASN A 259 -3.29 13.18 -1.98
N ALA A 260 -3.64 12.91 -3.23
CA ALA A 260 -3.41 13.83 -4.33
C ALA A 260 -4.15 15.17 -4.13
N HIS A 261 -5.39 15.12 -3.64
CA HIS A 261 -6.16 16.33 -3.32
C HIS A 261 -5.63 17.07 -2.09
N LEU A 262 -5.23 16.35 -1.02
CA LEU A 262 -4.58 16.94 0.15
C LEU A 262 -3.31 17.69 -0.25
N LYS A 263 -2.41 17.03 -0.99
CA LYS A 263 -1.17 17.63 -1.50
C LYS A 263 -1.45 18.91 -2.29
N THR A 264 -2.39 18.84 -3.24
CA THR A 264 -2.78 19.97 -4.08
C THR A 264 -3.29 21.14 -3.22
N TYR A 265 -4.17 20.84 -2.25
CA TYR A 265 -4.75 21.85 -1.38
C TYR A 265 -3.69 22.54 -0.50
N PHE A 266 -2.87 21.80 0.24
CA PHE A 266 -1.89 22.41 1.15
C PHE A 266 -0.70 23.04 0.43
N THR A 267 -0.42 22.66 -0.81
CA THR A 267 0.53 23.39 -1.66
C THR A 267 0.01 24.79 -2.00
N GLY A 268 -1.30 24.93 -2.26
CA GLY A 268 -1.94 26.24 -2.52
C GLY A 268 -2.30 27.03 -1.26
N HIS A 269 -2.48 26.33 -0.13
CA HIS A 269 -2.95 26.88 1.14
C HIS A 269 -2.03 26.45 2.30
N PRO A 270 -0.74 26.87 2.30
CA PRO A 270 0.21 26.41 3.33
C PRO A 270 -0.21 26.83 4.75
N THR A 271 -0.95 27.94 4.91
CA THR A 271 -1.41 28.41 6.23
C THR A 271 -2.59 27.62 6.79
N ALA A 272 -3.29 26.85 5.94
CA ALA A 272 -4.37 25.96 6.34
C ALA A 272 -3.87 24.69 7.04
N LEU A 273 -2.57 24.38 6.94
CA LEU A 273 -1.99 23.18 7.51
C LEU A 273 -2.17 23.15 9.04
N PRO A 274 -2.62 22.03 9.62
CA PRO A 274 -2.65 21.87 11.08
C PRO A 274 -1.26 22.03 11.69
N VAL A 275 -1.19 22.65 12.87
CA VAL A 275 0.07 22.70 13.64
C VAL A 275 0.33 21.35 14.32
N ASP A 276 -0.73 20.74 14.86
CA ASP A 276 -0.67 19.41 15.46
C ASP A 276 -1.09 18.34 14.44
N PRO A 277 -0.51 17.12 14.51
CA PRO A 277 -0.93 16.01 13.67
C PRO A 277 -2.44 15.73 13.76
N PHE A 278 -3.08 15.66 12.60
CA PHE A 278 -4.48 15.39 12.39
C PHE A 278 -4.61 14.11 11.54
N PRO A 279 -4.70 12.93 12.17
CA PRO A 279 -4.83 11.69 11.41
C PRO A 279 -6.17 11.63 10.66
N LEU A 280 -6.09 11.35 9.38
CA LEU A 280 -7.22 11.09 8.50
C LEU A 280 -7.35 9.59 8.21
N GLN A 281 -8.58 9.15 7.97
CA GLN A 281 -8.92 7.77 7.68
C GLN A 281 -9.79 7.67 6.44
N VAL A 282 -9.51 6.67 5.62
CA VAL A 282 -10.38 6.14 4.56
C VAL A 282 -10.99 4.85 5.09
N LEU A 283 -12.22 4.96 5.59
CA LEU A 283 -13.00 3.87 6.14
C LEU A 283 -13.89 3.26 5.06
N MET A 284 -13.44 2.13 4.51
CA MET A 284 -14.17 1.44 3.45
C MET A 284 -15.29 0.54 4.02
N SER A 285 -16.37 0.41 3.25
CA SER A 285 -17.55 -0.38 3.62
C SER A 285 -17.94 -1.29 2.46
N ASP A 286 -18.87 -0.88 1.61
CA ASP A 286 -19.41 -1.75 0.57
C ASP A 286 -18.46 -1.84 -0.63
N TRP A 287 -18.26 -3.06 -1.14
CA TRP A 287 -17.65 -3.33 -2.43
C TRP A 287 -18.24 -4.63 -2.99
N LEU A 288 -19.40 -4.49 -3.64
CA LEU A 288 -20.17 -5.64 -4.07
C LEU A 288 -20.84 -5.46 -5.42
N LEU A 289 -20.96 -6.58 -6.13
CA LEU A 289 -21.75 -6.71 -7.34
C LEU A 289 -23.03 -7.50 -7.01
N VAL A 290 -24.20 -6.91 -7.24
CA VAL A 290 -25.49 -7.51 -6.83
C VAL A 290 -26.57 -7.28 -7.86
N TYR A 291 -27.46 -8.27 -8.04
CA TYR A 291 -28.60 -8.16 -8.95
C TYR A 291 -29.63 -7.10 -8.47
N GLN A 292 -30.22 -6.36 -9.41
CA GLN A 292 -31.21 -5.32 -9.07
C GLN A 292 -32.55 -5.89 -8.59
N SER A 293 -33.07 -6.94 -9.24
CA SER A 293 -34.38 -7.53 -8.90
C SER A 293 -34.29 -9.03 -8.66
N LEU A 294 -35.00 -9.54 -7.65
CA LEU A 294 -35.19 -10.99 -7.43
C LEU A 294 -36.15 -11.63 -8.43
N ALA A 295 -37.11 -10.86 -8.96
CA ALA A 295 -38.24 -11.37 -9.73
C ALA A 295 -37.90 -11.64 -11.21
N ASP A 296 -36.90 -10.96 -11.75
CA ASP A 296 -36.51 -11.09 -13.15
C ASP A 296 -35.12 -11.75 -13.26
N THR A 297 -35.08 -12.96 -13.83
CA THR A 297 -33.84 -13.72 -14.05
C THR A 297 -32.82 -13.03 -14.97
N LYS A 298 -33.25 -12.04 -15.76
CA LYS A 298 -32.40 -11.25 -16.65
C LYS A 298 -32.08 -9.85 -16.10
N SER A 299 -32.50 -9.55 -14.88
CA SER A 299 -32.26 -8.24 -14.28
C SER A 299 -30.75 -7.98 -14.15
N PRO A 300 -30.27 -6.78 -14.53
CA PRO A 300 -28.85 -6.45 -14.53
C PRO A 300 -28.28 -6.44 -13.11
N TYR A 301 -26.95 -6.47 -13.06
CA TYR A 301 -26.18 -6.32 -11.83
C TYR A 301 -25.71 -4.89 -11.69
N GLU A 302 -25.67 -4.42 -10.45
CA GLU A 302 -25.14 -3.11 -10.10
C GLU A 302 -23.93 -3.26 -9.20
N LEU A 303 -22.91 -2.44 -9.47
CA LEU A 303 -21.70 -2.35 -8.67
C LEU A 303 -21.89 -1.25 -7.63
N ARG A 304 -21.84 -1.63 -6.35
CA ARG A 304 -22.01 -0.75 -5.20
C ARG A 304 -20.69 -0.56 -4.48
N TYR A 305 -20.39 0.70 -4.19
CA TYR A 305 -19.23 1.13 -3.42
C TYR A 305 -19.65 2.15 -2.36
N ALA A 306 -19.11 2.02 -1.16
CA ALA A 306 -19.35 3.00 -0.11
C ALA A 306 -18.08 3.20 0.75
N VAL A 307 -17.75 4.47 0.99
CA VAL A 307 -16.58 4.87 1.76
C VAL A 307 -16.89 6.05 2.66
N THR A 308 -16.17 6.15 3.76
CA THR A 308 -16.16 7.36 4.60
C THR A 308 -14.75 7.86 4.73
N ILE A 309 -14.56 9.16 4.53
CA ILE A 309 -13.26 9.81 4.62
C ILE A 309 -13.35 10.87 5.71
N GLY A 310 -12.41 10.88 6.65
CA GLY A 310 -12.45 11.83 7.77
C GLY A 310 -11.49 11.52 8.90
N GLY A 311 -11.53 12.36 9.93
CA GLY A 311 -10.73 12.21 11.15
C GLY A 311 -11.40 12.86 12.35
N GLU A 312 -10.73 12.83 13.50
CA GLU A 312 -11.21 13.45 14.73
C GLU A 312 -10.40 14.69 15.07
N ARG A 313 -11.08 15.83 15.25
CA ARG A 313 -10.41 17.06 15.67
C ARG A 313 -10.24 17.11 17.17
N THR A 314 -9.00 17.02 17.66
CA THR A 314 -8.66 17.35 19.05
C THR A 314 -8.65 18.87 19.23
N GLY A 315 -9.27 19.37 20.29
CA GLY A 315 -9.29 20.81 20.60
C GLY A 315 -8.10 21.22 21.46
N LEU A 316 -7.58 22.44 21.23
CA LEU A 316 -6.49 23.07 22.01
C LEU A 316 -6.79 23.26 23.52
N LEU A 317 -8.06 23.11 23.90
CA LEU A 317 -8.53 22.97 25.26
C LEU A 317 -9.29 21.65 25.31
N LYS A 318 -9.11 20.85 26.37
CA LYS A 318 -9.71 19.53 26.65
C LYS A 318 -11.25 19.42 26.46
N ARG A 319 -11.75 19.74 25.27
CA ARG A 319 -13.11 19.59 24.79
C ARG A 319 -13.13 18.38 23.86
N LYS A 320 -14.25 17.66 23.91
CA LYS A 320 -14.51 16.43 23.17
C LYS A 320 -14.10 16.58 21.70
N ALA A 321 -13.42 15.57 21.18
CA ALA A 321 -13.06 15.52 19.77
C ALA A 321 -14.32 15.70 18.91
N SER A 322 -14.24 16.55 17.90
CA SER A 322 -15.35 16.75 16.95
C SER A 322 -15.01 16.05 15.64
N PRO A 323 -15.79 15.06 15.20
CA PRO A 323 -15.50 14.34 13.97
C PRO A 323 -15.70 15.26 12.76
N VAL A 324 -14.73 15.27 11.85
CA VAL A 324 -14.92 15.78 10.48
C VAL A 324 -14.89 14.58 9.57
N SER A 325 -16.04 14.23 9.01
CA SER A 325 -16.16 13.06 8.15
C SER A 325 -17.18 13.31 7.08
N MET A 326 -16.95 12.72 5.92
CA MET A 326 -17.94 12.64 4.86
C MET A 326 -18.16 11.19 4.46
N HIS A 327 -19.39 10.87 4.10
CA HIS A 327 -19.74 9.60 3.50
C HIS A 327 -19.92 9.79 2.00
N CYS A 328 -19.41 8.86 1.21
CA CYS A 328 -19.57 8.85 -0.23
C CYS A 328 -20.10 7.49 -0.70
N THR A 329 -21.19 7.55 -1.45
CA THR A 329 -21.81 6.40 -2.12
C THR A 329 -22.12 6.84 -3.55
N PRO A 330 -21.23 6.56 -4.51
CA PRO A 330 -21.46 6.88 -5.91
C PRO A 330 -22.74 6.23 -6.44
N THR A 331 -23.31 6.82 -7.49
CA THR A 331 -24.46 6.23 -8.18
C THR A 331 -24.06 4.86 -8.77
N PRO A 332 -24.75 3.75 -8.42
CA PRO A 332 -24.38 2.44 -8.92
C PRO A 332 -24.48 2.34 -10.45
N ARG A 333 -23.38 1.92 -11.07
CA ARG A 333 -23.32 1.53 -12.49
C ARG A 333 -23.95 0.17 -12.66
N THR A 334 -24.59 -0.04 -13.81
CA THR A 334 -25.32 -1.27 -14.13
C THR A 334 -24.78 -1.90 -15.41
N ALA A 335 -24.68 -3.23 -15.41
CA ALA A 335 -24.36 -4.04 -16.59
C ALA A 335 -24.87 -5.47 -16.38
N SER A 336 -24.80 -6.32 -17.41
CA SER A 336 -25.02 -7.76 -17.20
C SER A 336 -23.89 -8.35 -16.36
N LEU A 337 -24.12 -9.51 -15.73
CA LEU A 337 -23.09 -10.17 -14.93
C LEU A 337 -21.89 -10.57 -15.80
N GLU A 338 -22.15 -11.07 -17.00
CA GLU A 338 -21.13 -11.48 -17.96
C GLU A 338 -20.26 -10.28 -18.38
N GLN A 339 -20.85 -9.09 -18.53
CA GLN A 339 -20.10 -7.87 -18.84
C GLN A 339 -19.22 -7.43 -17.66
N TRP A 340 -19.71 -7.58 -16.42
CA TRP A 340 -18.91 -7.28 -15.24
C TRP A 340 -17.73 -8.24 -15.05
N GLU A 341 -17.91 -9.52 -15.39
CA GLU A 341 -16.90 -10.57 -15.23
C GLU A 341 -15.91 -10.64 -16.41
N ALA A 342 -16.28 -10.08 -17.56
CA ALA A 342 -15.46 -10.09 -18.75
C ALA A 342 -14.06 -9.48 -18.51
N ASN A 343 -13.06 -10.06 -19.17
CA ASN A 343 -11.67 -9.61 -19.17
C ASN A 343 -11.12 -9.42 -17.75
N ASP A 344 -11.34 -10.40 -16.88
CA ASP A 344 -10.91 -10.36 -15.48
C ASP A 344 -11.40 -9.09 -14.76
N TYR A 345 -12.73 -8.89 -14.80
CA TYR A 345 -13.39 -7.77 -14.15
C TYR A 345 -12.92 -6.37 -14.59
N ALA A 346 -12.53 -6.22 -15.87
CA ALA A 346 -12.03 -4.94 -16.39
C ALA A 346 -13.01 -3.77 -16.17
N LEU A 347 -14.32 -4.00 -16.37
CA LEU A 347 -15.34 -2.97 -16.15
C LEU A 347 -15.48 -2.61 -14.66
N VAL A 348 -15.29 -3.57 -13.75
CA VAL A 348 -15.27 -3.30 -12.31
C VAL A 348 -14.08 -2.43 -11.96
N LYS A 349 -12.88 -2.74 -12.47
CA LYS A 349 -11.65 -1.97 -12.23
C LYS A 349 -11.78 -0.53 -12.74
N GLU A 350 -12.36 -0.34 -13.93
CA GLU A 350 -12.66 0.99 -14.47
C GLU A 350 -13.65 1.77 -13.58
N ALA A 351 -14.74 1.11 -13.16
CA ALA A 351 -15.70 1.72 -12.25
C ALA A 351 -15.10 2.05 -10.87
N ALA A 352 -14.20 1.21 -10.38
CA ALA A 352 -13.48 1.40 -9.11
C ALA A 352 -12.65 2.70 -9.13
N GLN A 353 -11.93 2.94 -10.22
CA GLN A 353 -11.18 4.18 -10.42
C GLN A 353 -12.10 5.39 -10.47
N ALA A 354 -13.18 5.31 -11.25
CA ALA A 354 -14.12 6.42 -11.40
C ALA A 354 -14.83 6.77 -10.08
N TYR A 355 -15.28 5.78 -9.32
CA TYR A 355 -15.86 5.95 -8.00
C TYR A 355 -14.87 6.56 -7.01
N SER A 356 -13.62 6.10 -7.01
CA SER A 356 -12.57 6.64 -6.13
C SER A 356 -12.30 8.11 -6.40
N ASN A 357 -12.19 8.47 -7.70
CA ASN A 357 -11.99 9.85 -8.13
C ASN A 357 -13.19 10.74 -7.76
N GLU A 358 -14.43 10.28 -7.97
CA GLU A 358 -15.63 11.01 -7.60
C GLU A 358 -15.68 11.28 -6.09
N CYS A 359 -15.42 10.27 -5.27
CA CYS A 359 -15.42 10.42 -3.82
C CYS A 359 -14.28 11.30 -3.31
N ALA A 360 -13.10 11.23 -3.94
CA ALA A 360 -11.97 12.09 -3.59
C ALA A 360 -12.23 13.55 -3.97
N ALA A 361 -12.89 13.82 -5.10
CA ALA A 361 -13.31 15.17 -5.49
C ALA A 361 -14.32 15.76 -4.48
N LYS A 362 -15.33 14.98 -4.07
CA LYS A 362 -16.28 15.38 -3.02
C LYS A 362 -15.59 15.65 -1.68
N PHE A 363 -14.52 14.93 -1.38
CA PHE A 363 -13.68 15.19 -0.22
C PHE A 363 -12.89 16.50 -0.36
N ALA A 364 -12.32 16.76 -1.54
CA ALA A 364 -11.60 18.00 -1.82
C ALA A 364 -12.48 19.24 -1.60
N GLU A 365 -13.77 19.17 -1.94
CA GLU A 365 -14.76 20.23 -1.66
C GLU A 365 -14.93 20.54 -0.16
N ARG A 366 -14.58 19.61 0.73
CA ARG A 366 -14.65 19.80 2.19
C ARG A 366 -13.39 20.41 2.79
N LEU A 367 -12.26 20.38 2.07
CA LEU A 367 -10.97 20.81 2.60
C LEU A 367 -10.99 22.26 3.14
N PRO A 368 -11.56 23.26 2.45
CA PRO A 368 -11.59 24.63 2.97
C PRO A 368 -12.40 24.78 4.27
N GLN A 369 -13.42 23.94 4.46
CA GLN A 369 -14.22 23.94 5.68
C GLN A 369 -13.51 23.23 6.84
N TRP A 370 -12.77 22.15 6.55
CA TRP A 370 -12.10 21.34 7.56
C TRP A 370 -10.76 21.94 7.98
N PHE A 371 -10.08 22.58 7.04
CA PHE A 371 -8.76 23.20 7.17
C PHE A 371 -8.81 24.62 6.57
N PRO A 372 -9.45 25.59 7.25
CA PRO A 372 -9.52 26.95 6.74
C PRO A 372 -8.16 27.66 6.85
N ASP A 373 -7.86 28.56 5.90
CA ASP A 373 -6.71 29.46 6.00
C ASP A 373 -6.83 30.35 7.23
N ARG A 374 -5.75 30.43 8.01
CA ARG A 374 -5.75 31.15 9.30
C ARG A 374 -5.84 32.67 9.13
N GLU A 375 -5.34 33.21 8.03
CA GLU A 375 -5.45 34.65 7.71
C GLU A 375 -6.90 35.06 7.35
N ALA A 376 -7.67 34.16 6.72
CA ALA A 376 -9.08 34.39 6.40
C ALA A 376 -10.00 34.39 7.64
N VAL A 377 -9.63 33.63 8.67
CA VAL A 377 -10.37 33.60 9.95
C VAL A 377 -10.12 34.86 10.78
N ALA A 378 -8.94 35.49 10.65
CA ALA A 378 -8.59 36.73 11.35
C ALA A 378 -9.30 37.98 10.80
N THR A 379 -9.79 37.93 9.56
CA THR A 379 -10.48 39.05 8.88
C THR A 379 -12.01 38.98 8.95
N SER A 380 -12.56 37.90 9.51
CA SER A 380 -14.00 37.67 9.68
C SER A 380 -14.50 37.81 11.12
N ASN A 381 -13.62 38.20 12.06
CA ASN A 381 -13.95 38.64 13.42
C ASN A 381 -13.60 40.13 13.56
#